data_AF-M5WZD6-F1
#
_entry.id   AF-M5WZD6-F1
#
_cell.length_a   1.000
_cell.length_b   1.000
_cell.length_c   1.000
_cell.angle_alpha   90.00
_cell.angle_beta   90.00
_cell.angle_gamma   90.00
#
_symmetry.space_group_name_H-M   'P 1'
#
loop_
_entity.id
_entity.type
_entity.pdbx_description
1 polymer ?
#
loop_
_entity_poly.entity_id
_entity_poly.type
_entity_poly.pdbx_seq_one_letter_code
_entity_poly.pdbx_strand_id
1 'polypeptide(L)'
;MGKARSVGIGMDYSATSKSALRWAVDNLIEEGDRIILIHVEPPKATNTRKQLFEDTGSPLIPLEEFVESNVSKQYGLTSDPEVLDILDTVSRTKRAKVVAKVYWGDPREKLCDAVQDLKLDSLVVGSRGLGLHYYKKAKRRR
;
A
#
# COMPACT_ATOMS: atom_id res chain seq x y z
N MET A 1 7.97 1.65 -26.45
CA MET A 1 8.22 1.56 -25.00
C MET A 1 6.99 2.12 -24.30
N GLY A 2 6.24 1.27 -23.61
CA GLY A 2 5.00 1.69 -22.93
C GLY A 2 5.29 2.64 -21.77
N LYS A 3 4.34 3.51 -21.44
CA LYS A 3 4.40 4.40 -20.27
C LYS A 3 4.56 3.55 -19.00
N ALA A 4 5.57 3.83 -18.17
CA ALA A 4 5.72 3.21 -16.86
C ALA A 4 4.47 3.50 -16.01
N ARG A 5 3.81 2.45 -15.52
CA ARG A 5 2.55 2.59 -14.79
C ARG A 5 2.80 2.83 -13.31
N SER A 6 1.91 3.58 -12.66
CA SER A 6 1.87 3.77 -11.22
C SER A 6 0.80 2.86 -10.60
N VAL A 7 1.23 1.87 -9.83
CA VAL A 7 0.35 0.91 -9.16
C VAL A 7 0.37 1.20 -7.66
N GLY A 8 -0.76 1.64 -7.12
CA GLY A 8 -0.96 1.81 -5.69
C GLY A 8 -1.36 0.51 -5.02
N ILE A 9 -0.85 0.27 -3.81
CA ILE A 9 -1.23 -0.90 -3.00
C ILE A 9 -1.60 -0.42 -1.60
N GLY A 10 -2.87 -0.60 -1.22
CA GLY A 10 -3.36 -0.30 0.11
C GLY A 10 -2.79 -1.29 1.13
N MET A 11 -2.06 -0.78 2.11
CA MET A 11 -1.35 -1.58 3.10
C MET A 11 -1.80 -1.20 4.50
N ASP A 12 -2.43 -2.12 5.23
CA ASP A 12 -2.75 -2.01 6.66
C ASP A 12 -2.06 -3.11 7.49
N TYR A 13 -1.09 -3.80 6.89
CA TYR A 13 -0.36 -4.95 7.45
C TYR A 13 -1.22 -6.14 7.89
N SER A 14 -2.49 -6.18 7.49
CA SER A 14 -3.33 -7.36 7.63
C SER A 14 -2.89 -8.50 6.70
N ALA A 15 -3.26 -9.74 7.03
CA ALA A 15 -3.03 -10.87 6.14
C ALA A 15 -3.62 -10.65 4.72
N THR A 16 -4.73 -9.92 4.64
CA THR A 16 -5.42 -9.64 3.38
C THR A 16 -4.70 -8.58 2.55
N SER A 17 -4.11 -7.55 3.17
CA SER A 17 -3.30 -6.56 2.44
C SER A 17 -1.97 -7.15 1.97
N LYS A 18 -1.34 -7.99 2.78
CA LYS A 18 -0.11 -8.72 2.39
C LYS A 18 -0.35 -9.67 1.22
N SER A 19 -1.49 -10.36 1.24
CA SER A 19 -1.90 -11.22 0.11
C SER A 19 -2.17 -10.40 -1.16
N ALA A 20 -2.76 -9.21 -1.03
CA ALA A 20 -2.98 -8.30 -2.15
C ALA A 20 -1.65 -7.77 -2.72
N LEU A 21 -0.66 -7.46 -1.88
CA LEU A 21 0.70 -7.12 -2.31
C LEU A 21 1.34 -8.26 -3.13
N ARG A 22 1.31 -9.49 -2.61
CA ARG A 22 1.83 -10.66 -3.35
C ARG A 22 1.15 -10.81 -4.70
N TRP A 23 -0.18 -10.78 -4.71
CA TRP A 23 -0.95 -10.89 -5.94
C TRP A 23 -0.58 -9.81 -6.96
N ALA A 24 -0.44 -8.55 -6.51
CA ALA A 24 -0.05 -7.44 -7.38
C ALA A 24 1.35 -7.67 -7.95
N VAL A 25 2.32 -8.03 -7.12
CA VAL A 25 3.70 -8.32 -7.55
C VAL A 25 3.73 -9.43 -8.58
N ASP A 26 2.99 -10.51 -8.38
CA ASP A 26 3.04 -11.67 -9.27
C ASP A 26 2.28 -11.46 -10.59
N ASN A 27 1.15 -10.74 -10.56
CA ASN A 27 0.19 -10.72 -11.67
C ASN A 27 0.04 -9.36 -12.37
N LEU A 28 0.36 -8.26 -11.69
CA LEU A 28 0.09 -6.90 -12.18
C LEU A 28 1.36 -6.11 -12.49
N ILE A 29 2.39 -6.23 -11.66
CA ILE A 29 3.63 -5.46 -11.81
C ILE A 29 4.48 -6.02 -12.96
N GLU A 30 4.89 -5.15 -13.87
CA GLU A 30 5.83 -5.45 -14.95
C GLU A 30 7.16 -4.69 -14.78
N GLU A 31 8.10 -4.94 -15.69
CA GLU A 31 9.42 -4.29 -15.64
C GLU A 31 9.29 -2.77 -15.82
N GLY A 32 9.90 -2.01 -14.90
CA GLY A 32 9.92 -0.54 -14.94
C GLY A 32 8.67 0.15 -14.38
N ASP A 33 7.69 -0.60 -13.90
CA ASP A 33 6.53 -0.04 -13.19
C ASP A 33 6.94 0.59 -11.84
N ARG A 34 6.09 1.49 -11.34
CA ARG A 34 6.24 2.11 -10.02
C ARG A 34 5.20 1.57 -9.07
N ILE A 35 5.65 0.94 -7.99
CA ILE A 35 4.83 0.47 -6.88
C ILE A 35 4.77 1.57 -5.83
N ILE A 36 3.56 1.97 -5.44
CA ILE A 36 3.34 2.94 -4.38
C ILE A 36 2.54 2.28 -3.26
N LEU A 37 3.19 1.98 -2.14
CA LEU A 37 2.51 1.51 -0.94
C LEU A 37 1.79 2.66 -0.27
N ILE A 38 0.50 2.49 -0.04
CA ILE A 38 -0.36 3.50 0.58
C ILE A 38 -0.79 2.96 1.93
N HIS A 39 -0.22 3.53 2.98
CA HIS A 39 -0.59 3.23 4.34
C HIS A 39 -1.47 4.35 4.88
N VAL A 40 -2.59 4.01 5.53
CA VAL A 40 -3.45 5.00 6.17
C VAL A 40 -3.50 4.73 7.66
N GLU A 41 -2.92 5.65 8.43
CA GLU A 41 -2.97 5.64 9.88
C GLU A 41 -4.28 6.29 10.37
N PRO A 42 -5.00 5.68 11.32
CA PRO A 42 -6.20 6.28 11.89
C PRO A 42 -5.90 7.63 12.57
N PRO A 43 -6.89 8.53 12.63
CA PRO A 43 -6.70 9.90 13.11
C PRO A 43 -6.27 10.03 14.58
N LYS A 44 -6.33 8.93 15.36
CA LYS A 44 -5.91 8.89 16.77
C LYS A 44 -4.43 8.56 16.97
N ALA A 45 -3.66 8.33 15.90
CA ALA A 45 -2.23 8.07 16.00
C ALA A 45 -1.48 9.35 16.41
N THR A 46 -0.84 9.33 17.59
CA THR A 46 -0.13 10.46 18.20
C THR A 46 1.28 10.60 17.63
N ASN A 47 1.43 10.75 16.31
CA ASN A 47 2.75 10.86 15.69
C ASN A 47 3.14 12.32 15.49
N THR A 48 4.39 12.67 15.85
CA THR A 48 4.93 14.03 15.94
C THR A 48 4.90 14.81 14.61
N ARG A 49 4.77 14.12 13.47
CA ARG A 49 4.69 14.74 12.13
C ARG A 49 3.26 14.91 11.60
N LYS A 50 2.24 14.46 12.32
CA LYS A 50 0.83 14.59 11.93
C LYS A 50 0.45 16.06 11.70
N GLN A 51 0.95 16.98 12.52
CA GLN A 51 0.68 18.42 12.39
C GLN A 51 1.26 19.07 11.13
N LEU A 52 2.25 18.48 10.47
CA LEU A 52 2.93 19.09 9.31
C LEU A 52 2.40 18.59 7.95
N PHE A 53 1.71 17.44 7.93
CA PHE A 53 1.32 16.73 6.70
C PHE A 53 -0.11 16.18 6.75
N GLU A 54 -0.95 16.74 7.61
CA GLU A 54 -2.34 16.30 7.83
C GLU A 54 -3.17 16.31 6.54
N ASP A 55 -2.94 17.29 5.66
CA ASP A 55 -3.71 17.45 4.42
C ASP A 55 -3.14 16.66 3.24
N THR A 56 -1.81 16.62 3.07
CA THR A 56 -1.14 16.08 1.87
C THR A 56 -0.54 14.68 2.03
N GLY A 57 -0.43 14.19 3.27
CA GLY A 57 0.26 12.94 3.59
C GLY A 57 1.79 13.08 3.59
N SER A 58 2.49 12.01 3.96
CA SER A 58 3.96 12.00 4.00
C SER A 58 4.57 12.29 2.62
N PRO A 59 5.84 12.74 2.56
CA PRO A 59 6.60 12.64 1.31
C PRO A 59 6.64 11.19 0.82
N LEU A 60 7.00 10.99 -0.45
CA LEU A 60 7.27 9.66 -0.98
C LEU A 60 8.54 9.11 -0.34
N ILE A 61 8.39 8.06 0.45
CA ILE A 61 9.46 7.40 1.21
C ILE A 61 10.00 6.25 0.34
N PRO A 62 11.25 6.28 -0.12
CA PRO A 62 11.87 5.16 -0.84
C PRO A 62 11.96 3.89 0.03
N LEU A 63 12.10 2.73 -0.61
CA LEU A 63 12.22 1.45 0.11
C LEU A 63 13.42 1.43 1.07
N GLU A 64 14.50 2.12 0.73
CA GLU A 64 15.71 2.23 1.55
C GLU A 64 15.41 2.92 2.90
N GLU A 65 14.61 3.99 2.86
CA GLU A 65 14.16 4.70 4.05
C GLU A 65 13.13 3.90 4.87
N PHE A 66 12.42 2.96 4.25
CA PHE A 66 11.45 2.08 4.93
C PHE A 66 12.14 1.08 5.88
N VAL A 67 13.38 0.70 5.60
CA VAL A 67 14.19 -0.17 6.46
C VAL A 67 14.74 0.60 7.67
N GLU A 68 14.84 1.93 7.57
CA GLU A 68 15.33 2.76 8.66
C GLU A 68 14.31 2.85 9.80
N SER A 69 14.67 2.28 10.95
CA SER A 69 13.84 2.27 12.17
C SER A 69 13.41 3.67 12.64
N ASN A 70 14.11 4.72 12.23
CA ASN A 70 13.80 6.10 12.58
C ASN A 70 12.60 6.64 11.77
N VAL A 71 12.49 6.26 10.50
CA VAL A 71 11.39 6.65 9.60
C VAL A 71 10.12 5.88 9.94
N SER A 72 10.25 4.58 10.21
CA SER A 72 9.12 3.73 10.62
C SER A 72 8.37 4.27 11.83
N LYS A 73 9.12 4.69 12.86
CA LYS A 73 8.55 5.29 14.08
C LYS A 73 7.96 6.67 13.84
N GLN A 74 8.55 7.47 12.95
CA GLN A 74 8.07 8.83 12.68
C GLN A 74 6.75 8.86 11.91
N TYR A 75 6.53 7.87 11.04
CA TYR A 75 5.35 7.82 10.17
C TYR A 75 4.34 6.73 10.55
N GLY A 76 4.62 5.92 11.58
CA GLY A 76 3.73 4.82 11.98
C GLY A 76 3.81 3.61 11.06
N LEU A 77 4.84 3.51 10.22
CA LEU A 77 5.02 2.33 9.37
C LEU A 77 5.43 1.15 10.23
N THR A 78 4.78 0.02 10.01
CA THR A 78 5.22 -1.25 10.58
C THR A 78 6.33 -1.80 9.69
N SER A 79 7.53 -2.00 10.27
CA SER A 79 8.63 -2.71 9.60
C SER A 79 8.32 -4.21 9.63
N ASP A 80 7.43 -4.64 8.73
CA ASP A 80 7.08 -6.04 8.57
C ASP A 80 8.08 -6.72 7.62
N PRO A 81 8.85 -7.71 8.10
CA PRO A 81 9.92 -8.33 7.32
C PRO A 81 9.41 -9.06 6.08
N GLU A 82 8.19 -9.59 6.12
CA GLU A 82 7.57 -10.29 4.99
C GLU A 82 7.24 -9.32 3.86
N VAL A 83 6.69 -8.15 4.21
CA VAL A 83 6.39 -7.09 3.23
C VAL A 83 7.68 -6.55 2.63
N LEU A 84 8.69 -6.29 3.46
CA LEU A 84 10.00 -5.80 3.00
C LEU A 84 10.69 -6.75 2.03
N ASP A 85 10.68 -8.05 2.33
CA ASP A 85 11.27 -9.08 1.47
C ASP A 85 10.61 -9.15 0.08
N ILE A 86 9.27 -9.08 0.04
CA ILE A 86 8.52 -9.04 -1.22
C ILE A 86 8.89 -7.79 -2.05
N LEU A 87 9.04 -6.63 -1.40
CA LEU A 87 9.35 -5.37 -2.07
C LEU A 87 10.80 -5.32 -2.58
N ASP A 88 11.77 -5.80 -1.80
CA ASP A 88 13.16 -5.89 -2.24
C ASP A 88 13.28 -6.88 -3.40
N THR A 89 12.58 -8.01 -3.32
CA THR A 89 12.55 -9.02 -4.38
C THR A 89 11.98 -8.44 -5.68
N VAL A 90 10.83 -7.76 -5.65
CA VAL A 90 10.25 -7.18 -6.88
C VAL A 90 11.08 -6.02 -7.44
N SER A 91 11.69 -5.22 -6.56
CA SER A 91 12.61 -4.15 -6.95
C SER A 91 13.80 -4.69 -7.73
N ARG A 92 14.39 -5.80 -7.28
CA ARG A 92 15.55 -6.43 -7.94
C ARG A 92 15.18 -7.21 -9.20
N THR A 93 14.11 -8.00 -9.13
CA THR A 93 13.72 -8.91 -10.22
C THR A 93 13.06 -8.18 -11.38
N LYS A 94 12.17 -7.22 -11.11
CA LYS A 94 11.42 -6.47 -12.11
C LYS A 94 11.92 -5.04 -12.31
N ARG A 95 13.00 -4.62 -11.63
CA ARG A 95 13.51 -3.24 -11.67
C ARG A 95 12.40 -2.21 -11.39
N ALA A 96 11.40 -2.62 -10.59
CA ALA A 96 10.25 -1.81 -10.29
C ALA A 96 10.63 -0.78 -9.21
N LYS A 97 10.22 0.47 -9.39
CA LYS A 97 10.49 1.51 -8.38
C LYS A 97 9.50 1.38 -7.25
N VAL A 98 9.97 1.08 -6.04
CA VAL A 98 9.13 0.99 -4.84
C VAL A 98 9.23 2.27 -4.04
N VAL A 99 8.07 2.84 -3.70
CA VAL A 99 7.95 3.96 -2.74
C VAL A 99 6.75 3.73 -1.84
N ALA A 100 6.76 4.33 -0.65
CA ALA A 100 5.66 4.33 0.30
C ALA A 100 5.16 5.76 0.54
N LYS A 101 3.86 5.89 0.82
CA LYS A 101 3.22 7.13 1.23
C LYS A 101 2.25 6.83 2.36
N VAL A 102 2.34 7.62 3.43
CA VAL A 102 1.47 7.53 4.59
C VAL A 102 0.45 8.66 4.56
N TYR A 103 -0.81 8.34 4.79
CA TYR A 103 -1.88 9.30 4.99
C TYR A 103 -2.46 9.14 6.39
N TRP A 104 -3.06 10.20 6.92
CA TRP A 104 -3.76 10.19 8.20
C TRP A 104 -5.24 10.55 7.97
N GLY A 105 -6.17 9.73 8.47
CA GLY A 105 -7.61 9.98 8.31
C GLY A 105 -8.46 8.73 8.10
N ASP A 106 -9.61 8.89 7.43
CA ASP A 106 -10.44 7.74 7.00
C ASP A 106 -9.76 7.05 5.81
N PRO A 107 -9.42 5.74 5.90
CA PRO A 107 -8.82 5.00 4.80
C PRO A 107 -9.60 5.05 3.48
N ARG A 108 -10.94 5.15 3.54
CA ARG A 108 -11.78 5.19 2.34
C ARG A 108 -11.58 6.49 1.56
N GLU A 109 -11.45 7.60 2.27
CA GLU A 109 -11.23 8.91 1.66
C GLU A 109 -9.78 9.05 1.21
N LYS A 110 -8.84 8.70 2.10
CA LYS A 110 -7.40 8.86 1.82
C LYS A 110 -6.88 7.97 0.70
N LEU A 111 -7.47 6.80 0.47
CA LEU A 111 -7.16 6.00 -0.72
C LEU A 111 -7.63 6.68 -2.01
N CYS A 112 -8.80 7.33 -2.00
CA CYS A 112 -9.29 8.09 -3.15
C CYS A 112 -8.41 9.32 -3.41
N ASP A 113 -8.06 10.08 -2.38
CA ASP A 113 -7.12 11.20 -2.47
C ASP A 113 -5.78 10.73 -3.05
N ALA A 114 -5.26 9.60 -2.56
CA ALA A 114 -3.99 9.05 -3.04
C ALA A 114 -4.01 8.67 -4.53
N VAL A 115 -5.12 8.16 -5.05
CA VAL A 115 -5.28 7.87 -6.49
C VAL A 115 -5.17 9.14 -7.32
N GLN A 116 -5.78 10.23 -6.86
CA GLN A 116 -5.77 11.51 -7.56
C GLN A 116 -4.40 12.20 -7.47
N ASP A 117 -3.85 12.30 -6.25
CA ASP A 117 -2.59 12.98 -5.95
C ASP A 117 -1.40 12.34 -6.66
N LEU A 118 -1.35 11.00 -6.64
CA LEU A 118 -0.24 10.24 -7.20
C LEU A 118 -0.46 9.85 -8.65
N LYS A 119 -1.63 10.19 -9.22
CA LYS A 119 -2.07 9.83 -10.57
C LYS A 119 -1.86 8.34 -10.83
N LEU A 120 -2.46 7.52 -9.98
CA LEU A 120 -2.33 6.06 -10.05
C LEU A 120 -3.07 5.52 -11.28
N ASP A 121 -2.41 4.65 -12.04
CA ASP A 121 -3.05 3.92 -13.13
C ASP A 121 -3.85 2.72 -12.58
N SER A 122 -3.51 2.19 -11.40
CA SER A 122 -4.23 1.10 -10.72
C SER A 122 -4.12 1.18 -9.21
N LEU A 123 -5.16 0.74 -8.48
CA LEU A 123 -5.14 0.60 -7.02
C LEU A 123 -5.53 -0.83 -6.64
N VAL A 124 -4.68 -1.49 -5.85
CA VAL A 124 -4.91 -2.83 -5.31
C VAL A 124 -5.15 -2.74 -3.81
N VAL A 125 -6.20 -3.39 -3.31
CA VAL A 125 -6.56 -3.39 -1.88
C VAL A 125 -6.91 -4.80 -1.41
N GLY A 126 -6.61 -5.08 -0.14
CA GLY A 126 -7.00 -6.33 0.51
C GLY A 126 -8.52 -6.47 0.63
N SER A 127 -9.07 -7.63 0.29
CA SER A 127 -10.49 -7.91 0.52
C SER A 127 -10.70 -8.33 1.98
N ARG A 128 -11.66 -7.72 2.68
CA ARG A 128 -12.05 -8.13 4.04
C ARG A 128 -12.88 -9.44 4.09
N GLY A 129 -12.86 -10.26 3.03
CA GLY A 129 -13.59 -11.53 2.98
C GLY A 129 -15.13 -11.40 2.94
N LEU A 130 -15.69 -10.21 2.75
CA LEU A 130 -17.15 -9.99 2.70
C LEU A 130 -17.84 -10.75 1.55
N GLY A 131 -17.10 -11.19 0.53
CA GLY A 131 -17.60 -12.06 -0.55
C GLY A 131 -17.85 -13.52 -0.12
N LEU A 132 -17.20 -14.00 0.95
CA LEU A 132 -17.35 -15.40 1.40
C LEU A 132 -18.73 -15.66 2.01
N HIS A 133 -19.36 -14.64 2.60
CA HIS A 133 -20.68 -14.75 3.24
C HIS A 133 -21.81 -14.92 2.21
N TYR A 134 -21.72 -14.25 1.05
CA TYR A 134 -22.68 -14.42 -0.05
C TYR A 134 -22.53 -15.77 -0.76
N TYR A 135 -21.30 -16.27 -0.92
CA TYR A 135 -21.05 -17.55 -1.59
C TYR A 135 -21.64 -18.75 -0.83
N LYS A 136 -21.60 -18.73 0.52
CA LYS A 136 -22.24 -19.77 1.34
C LYS A 136 -23.76 -19.71 1.32
N LYS A 137 -24.37 -18.53 1.12
CA LYS A 137 -25.84 -18.39 1.03
C LYS A 137 -26.37 -18.85 -0.33
N ALA A 138 -25.62 -18.62 -1.42
CA ALA A 138 -25.94 -19.13 -2.75
C ALA A 138 -25.80 -20.67 -2.84
N LYS A 139 -24.83 -21.26 -2.13
CA LYS A 139 -24.60 -22.72 -2.12
C LYS A 139 -25.50 -23.51 -1.16
N ARG A 140 -26.28 -22.83 -0.30
CA ARG A 140 -27.32 -23.42 0.57
C ARG A 140 -28.73 -23.39 -0.04
N ARG A 141 -28.89 -22.83 -1.24
CA ARG A 141 -30.16 -22.78 -2.00
C ARG A 141 -30.12 -23.59 -3.31
N ARG A 142 -29.16 -24.51 -3.43
CA ARG A 142 -29.13 -25.53 -4.48
C ARG A 142 -29.15 -26.89 -3.82
#